data_AF-A0A971U656-F1
#
_entry.id   AF-A0A971U656-F1
#
_cell.length_a   1.000
_cell.length_b   1.000
_cell.length_c   1.000
_cell.angle_alpha   90.00
_cell.angle_beta   90.00
_cell.angle_gamma   90.00
#
_symmetry.space_group_name_H-M   'P 1'
#
loop_
_entity.id
_entity.type
_entity.pdbx_description
1 polymer ?
#
loop_
_entity_poly.entity_id
_entity_poly.type
_entity_poly.pdbx_seq_one_letter_code
_entity_poly.pdbx_strand_id
1 'polypeptide(L)' 'TILEYAENQPWRDQVLVEPLSIVDGYVQLPQAPGLGVTLNWDAIDKMPYQPRDYPGSFWPDGGVADI' A
#
# COMPACT_ATOMS: atom_id res chain seq x y z
N THR A 1 -5.67 1.11 20.18
CA THR A 1 -6.48 0.76 18.99
C THR A 1 -5.65 -0.14 18.11
N ILE A 2 -6.23 -1.20 17.55
CA ILE A 2 -5.54 -2.08 16.62
C ILE A 2 -5.66 -1.45 15.22
N LEU A 3 -4.54 -1.26 14.55
CA LEU A 3 -4.45 -0.87 13.15
C LEU A 3 -4.03 -2.10 12.36
N GLU A 4 -4.81 -2.47 11.35
CA GLU A 4 -4.36 -3.46 10.37
C GLU A 4 -3.23 -2.85 9.54
N TYR A 5 -2.09 -3.54 9.49
CA TYR A 5 -0.93 -3.14 8.70
C TYR A 5 -0.47 -4.33 7.87
N ALA A 6 -0.96 -4.41 6.63
CA ALA A 6 -0.53 -5.43 5.67
C ALA A 6 0.95 -5.25 5.32
N GLU A 7 1.59 -6.33 4.88
CA GLU A 7 3.01 -6.33 4.50
C GLU A 7 3.34 -5.15 3.57
N ASN A 8 4.39 -4.40 3.92
CA ASN A 8 4.83 -3.27 3.13
C ASN A 8 5.59 -3.76 1.89
N GLN A 9 5.06 -3.45 0.71
CA GLN A 9 5.71 -3.79 -0.55
C GLN A 9 6.77 -2.74 -0.89
N PRO A 10 7.96 -3.12 -1.43
CA PRO A 10 9.08 -2.19 -1.63
C PRO A 10 8.76 -0.95 -2.48
N TRP A 11 7.78 -1.02 -3.39
CA TRP A 11 7.38 0.10 -4.22
C TRP A 11 6.63 1.19 -3.43
N ARG A 12 6.01 0.87 -2.28
CA ARG A 12 5.29 1.83 -1.44
C ARG A 12 6.23 2.87 -0.85
N ASP A 13 7.43 2.43 -0.45
CA ASP A 13 8.47 3.34 0.05
C ASP A 13 9.07 4.20 -1.06
N GLN A 14 9.09 3.70 -2.30
CA GLN A 14 9.65 4.44 -3.44
C GLN A 14 8.74 5.58 -3.91
N VAL A 15 7.42 5.39 -3.84
CA VAL A 15 6.43 6.39 -4.29
C VAL A 15 6.17 7.49 -3.25
N LEU A 16 6.69 7.36 -2.04
CA LEU A 16 6.64 8.38 -1.01
C LEU A 16 7.98 9.14 -0.97
N VAL A 17 7.93 10.45 -0.76
CA VAL A 17 9.15 11.25 -0.51
C VAL A 17 9.77 10.84 0.84
N GLU A 18 8.92 10.61 1.84
CA GLU A 18 9.29 10.17 3.19
C GLU A 18 8.47 8.91 3.52
N PRO A 19 9.07 7.70 3.52
CA PRO A 19 8.37 6.47 3.88
C PRO A 19 7.91 6.46 5.33
N LEU A 20 6.82 5.74 5.61
CA LEU A 20 6.33 5.57 6.98
C LEU A 20 7.33 4.74 7.80
N SER A 21 7.67 5.23 9.00
CA SER A 21 8.57 4.53 9.90
C SER A 21 7.78 3.60 10.83
N ILE A 22 8.23 2.35 10.93
CA ILE A 22 7.72 1.37 11.91
C ILE A 22 8.80 1.18 12.97
N VAL A 23 8.48 1.53 14.22
CA VAL A 23 9.40 1.42 15.37
C VAL A 23 8.71 0.61 16.45
N ASP A 24 9.35 -0.47 16.89
CA ASP A 24 8.84 -1.38 17.94
C ASP A 24 7.43 -1.94 17.66
N GLY A 25 7.10 -2.15 16.39
CA GLY A 25 5.79 -2.64 15.96
C GLY A 25 4.71 -1.55 15.84
N TYR A 26 5.08 -0.27 15.97
CA TYR A 26 4.16 0.87 15.84
C TYR A 26 4.52 1.74 14.65
N VAL A 27 3.52 2.14 13.86
CA VAL A 27 3.69 3.17 12.82
C VAL A 27 3.84 4.53 13.50
N GLN A 28 4.96 5.20 13.24
CA GLN A 28 5.19 6.57 13.72
C GLN A 28 4.39 7.55 12.85
N LEU A 29 3.59 8.39 13.49
CA LEU A 29 2.80 9.39 12.78
C LEU A 29 3.68 10.55 12.32
N PRO A 30 3.59 10.97 11.05
CA PRO A 30 4.23 12.19 10.57
C PRO A 30 3.76 13.43 11.36
N GLN A 31 4.66 14.40 11.53
CA GLN A 31 4.38 15.65 12.25
C GLN A 31 4.10 16.85 11.34
N ALA A 32 4.29 16.69 10.03
CA ALA A 32 3.98 17.74 9.07
C ALA A 32 2.46 17.95 8.95
N PRO A 33 1.98 19.16 8.59
CA PRO A 33 0.56 19.46 8.48
C PRO A 33 -0.19 18.54 7.51
N GLY A 34 -1.49 18.35 7.76
CA GLY A 34 -2.35 17.50 6.94
C GLY A 34 -2.07 16.02 7.19
N LEU A 35 -1.94 15.22 6.11
CA LEU A 35 -1.57 13.80 6.22
C LEU A 35 -0.08 13.59 6.48
N GLY A 36 0.74 14.63 6.32
CA GLY A 36 2.19 14.59 6.54
C GLY A 36 2.97 13.67 5.60
N VAL A 37 2.43 13.38 4.41
CA VAL A 37 3.09 12.58 3.36
C VAL A 37 2.99 13.28 2.01
N THR A 38 3.93 13.01 1.11
CA THR A 38 3.96 13.54 -0.27
C THR A 38 4.41 12.46 -1.25
N LEU A 39 3.90 12.52 -2.48
CA LEU A 39 4.25 11.60 -3.56
C LEU A 39 5.57 11.97 -4.23
N ASN A 40 6.38 10.96 -4.54
CA ASN A 40 7.59 11.06 -5.35
C ASN A 40 7.25 10.85 -6.83
N TRP A 41 6.96 11.94 -7.54
CA TRP A 41 6.56 11.90 -8.95
C TRP A 41 7.65 11.32 -9.87
N ASP A 42 8.93 11.61 -9.61
CA ASP A 42 10.04 11.05 -10.40
C ASP A 42 10.14 9.52 -10.31
N ALA A 43 9.71 8.93 -9.19
CA ALA A 43 9.62 7.48 -9.04
C ALA A 43 8.37 6.92 -9.71
N ILE A 44 7.23 7.59 -9.55
CA ILE A 44 5.94 7.19 -10.14
C ILE A 44 6.01 7.19 -11.67
N ASP A 45 6.64 8.20 -12.27
CA ASP A 45 6.78 8.31 -13.73
C ASP A 45 7.60 7.15 -14.34
N LYS A 46 8.44 6.49 -13.54
CA LYS A 46 9.21 5.30 -13.93
C LYS A 46 8.42 4.00 -13.77
N MET A 47 7.25 4.05 -13.13
CA MET A 47 6.39 2.90 -12.82
C MET A 47 5.00 3.09 -13.46
N PRO A 48 4.91 3.04 -14.80
CA PRO A 48 3.63 3.17 -15.49
C PRO A 48 2.67 2.03 -15.10
N TYR A 49 1.37 2.32 -15.19
CA TYR A 49 0.32 1.34 -14.95
C TYR A 49 0.58 0.04 -15.72
N GLN A 50 0.44 -1.08 -15.01
CA GLN A 50 0.42 -2.42 -15.58
C GLN A 50 -0.92 -3.05 -15.22
N PRO A 51 -1.68 -3.59 -16.20
CA PRO A 51 -2.85 -4.39 -15.92
C PRO A 51 -2.52 -5.51 -14.94
N ARG A 52 -3.38 -5.69 -13.94
CA ARG A 52 -3.28 -6.79 -12.99
C ARG A 52 -4.64 -7.45 -12.90
N ASP A 53 -4.63 -8.77 -13.00
CA ASP A 53 -5.79 -9.57 -12.65
C ASP A 53 -5.98 -9.52 -11.14
N TYR A 54 -7.23 -9.42 -10.71
CA TYR A 54 -7.62 -9.59 -9.33
C TYR A 54 -8.36 -10.93 -9.23
N PRO A 55 -7.62 -12.04 -9.00
CA PRO A 55 -8.22 -13.36 -9.05
C PRO A 55 -9.10 -13.57 -7.81
N GLY A 56 -10.41 -13.71 -8.03
CA GLY A 56 -11.32 -14.27 -7.03
C GLY A 56 -11.28 -15.79 -7.04
N SER A 57 -11.63 -16.40 -5.91
CA SER A 57 -11.91 -17.83 -5.84
C SER A 57 -13.41 -18.07 -6.04
N PHE A 58 -13.77 -19.10 -6.81
CA PHE A 58 -15.16 -19.42 -7.14
C PHE A 58 -15.48 -20.90 -6.92
N TRP A 59 -16.69 -21.19 -6.47
CA TRP A 59 -17.23 -22.54 -6.38
C TRP A 59 -17.60 -23.09 -7.78
N PRO A 60 -17.77 -24.42 -7.94
CA PRO A 60 -18.13 -25.02 -9.23
C PRO A 60 -19.47 -24.53 -9.82
N ASP A 61 -20.36 -23.99 -8.99
CA ASP A 61 -21.63 -23.40 -9.41
C ASP A 61 -21.51 -21.92 -9.84
N GLY A 62 -20.31 -21.35 -9.78
CA GLY A 62 -20.02 -19.95 -10.12
C GLY A 62 -20.22 -18.97 -8.96
N GLY A 63 -20.59 -19.43 -7.77
CA GLY A 63 -20.66 -18.59 -6.57
C GLY A 63 -19.28 -18.12 -6.11
N VAL A 64 -19.19 -16.91 -5.54
CA VAL A 64 -17.94 -16.37 -4.97
C VAL A 64 -17.57 -17.15 -3.70
N ALA A 65 -16.33 -17.65 -3.65
CA ALA A 65 -15.77 -18.37 -2.50
C ALA A 65 -14.87 -17.49 -1.64
N ASP A 66 -14.04 -16.65 -2.27
CA ASP A 66 -13.14 -15.70 -1.60
C ASP A 66 -12.76 -14.57 -2.58
N ILE A 67 -12.43 -13.37 -2.06
CA ILE A 67 -11.98 -12.22 -2.86
C ILE A 67 -10.62 -11.72 -2.45
#